data_AF-A0A6G9HRE4-F1
#
_entry.id   AF-A0A6G9HRE4-F1
#
_cell.length_a   1.000
_cell.length_b   1.000
_cell.length_c   1.000
_cell.angle_alpha   90.00
_cell.angle_beta   90.00
_cell.angle_gamma   90.00
#
_symmetry.space_group_name_H-M   'P 1'
#
loop_
_entity.id
_entity.type
_entity.pdbx_description
1 polymer ?
#
loop_
_entity_poly.entity_id
_entity_poly.type
_entity_poly.pdbx_seq_one_letter_code
_entity_poly.pdbx_strand_id
1 'polypeptide(L)' 'MRSNPVDDQPQRWIAIMGYEYKSLAMNAEQRYVNPLGFRVTSYRVNPEVN' A
#
# COMPACT_ATOMS: atom_id res chain seq x y z
N MET A 1 -19.73 -24.00 -1.45
CA MET A 1 -19.93 -23.07 -2.58
C MET A 1 -18.66 -23.11 -3.40
N ARG A 2 -18.71 -23.50 -4.68
CA ARG A 2 -17.52 -23.46 -5.55
C ARG A 2 -17.30 -22.01 -5.96
N SER A 3 -16.10 -21.47 -5.76
CA SER A 3 -15.74 -20.17 -6.35
C SER A 3 -15.93 -20.26 -7.85
N ASN A 4 -16.55 -19.24 -8.44
CA ASN A 4 -16.69 -19.17 -9.88
C ASN A 4 -15.27 -18.91 -10.42
N PRO A 5 -14.74 -19.64 -11.42
CA PRO A 5 -13.36 -19.47 -11.90
C PRO A 5 -13.04 -18.07 -12.46
N VAL A 6 -14.06 -17.21 -12.58
CA VAL A 6 -13.96 -15.78 -12.88
C VAL A 6 -13.45 -14.96 -11.68
N ASP A 7 -13.78 -15.35 -10.45
CA ASP A 7 -13.36 -14.65 -9.22
C ASP A 7 -11.86 -14.87 -8.91
N ASP A 8 -11.28 -15.96 -9.43
CA ASP A 8 -9.87 -16.34 -9.24
C ASP A 8 -8.95 -15.83 -10.38
N GLN A 9 -9.47 -15.07 -11.35
CA GLN A 9 -8.63 -14.46 -12.39
C GLN A 9 -7.80 -13.31 -11.81
N PRO A 10 -6.54 -13.10 -12.25
CA PRO A 10 -5.72 -11.99 -11.80
C PRO A 10 -6.41 -10.63 -12.02
N GLN A 11 -6.65 -9.91 -10.93
CA GLN A 11 -7.21 -8.55 -10.96
C GLN A 11 -6.08 -7.53 -10.98
N ARG A 12 -6.17 -6.57 -11.89
CA ARG A 12 -5.17 -5.50 -12.02
C ARG A 12 -5.64 -4.22 -11.34
N TRP A 13 -4.73 -3.61 -10.59
CA TRP A 13 -5.02 -2.46 -9.75
C TRP A 13 -3.92 -1.41 -9.88
N ILE A 14 -4.33 -0.14 -9.85
CA ILE A 14 -3.44 1.02 -9.81
C ILE A 14 -3.58 1.66 -8.42
N ALA A 15 -2.48 1.72 -7.67
CA ALA A 15 -2.39 2.44 -6.41
C ALA A 15 -1.77 3.81 -6.64
N ILE A 16 -2.50 4.86 -6.27
CA ILE A 16 -2.04 6.25 -6.33
C ILE A 16 -1.77 6.70 -4.91
N MET A 17 -0.51 7.01 -4.62
CA MET A 17 -0.03 7.26 -3.27
C MET A 17 0.67 8.62 -3.18
N GLY A 18 0.16 9.49 -2.31
CA GLY A 18 0.97 10.60 -1.79
C GLY A 18 1.84 10.07 -0.66
N TYR A 19 3.12 10.44 -0.64
CA TYR A 19 4.03 10.04 0.43
C TYR A 19 5.03 11.15 0.75
N GLU A 20 5.60 11.06 1.95
CA GLU A 20 6.72 11.91 2.35
C GLU A 20 7.65 11.15 3.30
N TYR A 21 8.82 11.73 3.54
CA TYR A 21 9.72 11.31 4.60
C TYR A 21 9.71 12.35 5.71
N LYS A 22 9.53 11.91 6.95
CA LYS A 22 9.55 12.80 8.10
C LYS A 22 10.38 12.22 9.21
N SER A 23 11.33 13.01 9.72
CA SER A 23 12.07 12.66 10.93
C SER A 23 11.13 12.73 12.13
N LEU A 24 10.70 11.57 12.62
CA LEU A 24 9.82 11.42 13.78
C LEU A 24 10.61 10.81 14.95
N ALA A 25 10.21 11.15 16.17
CA ALA A 25 10.68 10.41 17.34
C ALA A 25 10.20 8.96 17.24
N MET A 26 11.14 8.02 17.19
CA MET A 26 10.88 6.59 17.01
C MET A 26 11.69 5.78 18.01
N ASN A 27 11.06 4.77 18.60
CA ASN A 27 11.77 3.76 19.38
C ASN A 27 12.58 2.83 18.44
N ALA A 28 13.41 1.96 19.00
CA ALA A 28 14.29 1.09 18.22
C ALA A 28 13.49 0.16 17.28
N GLU A 29 12.44 -0.48 17.78
CA GLU A 29 11.61 -1.42 17.02
C GLU A 29 10.92 -0.75 15.82
N GLN A 30 10.37 0.45 16.01
CA GLN A 30 9.77 1.25 14.95
C GLN A 30 10.80 1.65 13.88
N ARG A 31 12.02 1.98 14.30
CA ARG A 31 13.11 2.38 13.39
C ARG A 31 13.67 1.19 12.61
N TYR A 32 13.65 -0.01 13.17
CA TYR A 32 14.01 -1.25 12.46
C TYR A 32 13.07 -1.49 11.26
N VAL A 33 11.79 -1.12 11.38
CA VAL A 33 10.82 -1.22 10.29
C VAL A 33 10.89 -0.01 9.34
N ASN A 34 11.01 1.21 9.86
CA ASN A 34 10.94 2.43 9.07
C ASN A 34 12.00 3.47 9.49
N PRO A 35 13.26 3.27 9.09
CA PRO A 35 14.37 4.11 9.56
C PRO A 35 14.34 5.54 9.03
N LEU A 36 13.67 5.77 7.89
CA LEU A 36 13.59 7.08 7.24
C LEU A 36 12.30 7.84 7.55
N GLY A 37 11.40 7.23 8.32
CA GLY A 37 10.08 7.80 8.58
C GLY A 37 9.26 8.03 7.31
N PHE A 38 9.37 7.13 6.34
CA PHE A 38 8.47 7.10 5.18
C PHE A 38 7.03 6.98 5.66
N ARG A 39 6.14 7.85 5.20
CA ARG A 39 4.71 7.73 5.48
C ARG A 39 3.88 8.09 4.27
N VAL A 40 2.82 7.32 4.07
CA VAL A 40 1.79 7.59 3.06
C VAL A 40 0.88 8.67 3.62
N THR A 41 0.66 9.74 2.86
CA THR A 41 -0.20 10.87 3.22
C THR A 41 -1.57 10.79 2.54
N SER A 42 -1.65 10.13 1.38
CA SER A 42 -2.91 9.80 0.70
C SER A 42 -2.79 8.46 -0.02
N TYR A 43 -3.89 7.72 -0.08
CA TYR A 43 -3.94 6.40 -0.69
C TYR A 43 -5.27 6.24 -1.43
N ARG A 44 -5.21 5.97 -2.74
CA ARG A 44 -6.36 5.64 -3.56
C ARG A 44 -6.03 4.43 -4.43
N VAL A 45 -6.93 3.46 -4.49
CA VAL A 45 -6.81 2.29 -5.36
C VAL A 45 -7.92 2.34 -6.40
N ASN A 46 -7.55 2.13 -7.65
CA ASN A 46 -8.46 2.06 -8.78
C ASN A 46 -8.25 0.73 -9.51
N PRO A 47 -9.31 0.05 -9.99
CA PRO A 47 -9.13 -1.07 -10.91
C PRO A 47 -8.51 -0.55 -12.21
N GLU A 48 -7.59 -1.32 -12.79
CA GLU A 48 -7.08 -1.04 -14.13
C GLU A 48 -8.14 -1.48 -15.15
N VAL A 49 -8.90 -0.52 -15.68
CA VAL A 49 -9.92 -0.79 -16.70
C VAL A 49 -9.21 -0.87 -18.05
N ASN A 50 -9.25 -2.05 -18.69
CA ASN A 50 -8.88 -2.22 -20.09
C ASN A 50 -10.01 -1.75 -21.02
#